data_AF-A0A971UEW7-F1
#
_entry.id   AF-A0A971UEW7-F1
#
_cell.length_a   1.000
_cell.length_b   1.000
_cell.length_c   1.000
_cell.angle_alpha   90.00
_cell.angle_beta   90.00
_cell.angle_gamma   90.00
#
_symmetry.space_group_name_H-M   'P 1'
#
loop_
_entity.id
_entity.type
_entity.pdbx_description
1 polymer ?
#
loop_
_entity_poly.entity_id
_entity_poly.type
_entity_poly.pdbx_seq_one_letter_code
_entity_poly.pdbx_strand_id
1 'polypeptide(L)'
;MSATATCLTLSLLLTSAACRAQTPVEDATPAGQPTAAADTAGDTPTEPSAPPAGKETARTPLEPEKDWLRVAKDYEVWIDIKQKQVIAGGHVCLREGLLEMFACPKQTKEHESIIAVHTPARFVHGALLALGAQPGPPVQFEPTYRPAQGTEVAVDVLWRDEHGQTQRVKAQEWVRHVKTGQALAYPWVFAGSGFWSDEEGKERFYYADGGEFICVSNFSTAMLDLPIESSAANETLLFTAYTERIPPRDTPVFLFLTPKLDAPESPAAEPAKPPATEPAKPAAADGEAEKSPAQEPAAPAPATEG
;
A
#
# COMPACT_ATOMS: atom_id res chain seq x y z
N MET A 1 71.00 -32.11 2.87
CA MET A 1 70.42 -32.16 4.23
C MET A 1 68.92 -32.02 4.04
N SER A 2 68.21 -33.15 4.18
CA SER A 2 66.86 -33.36 3.66
C SER A 2 65.82 -32.90 4.68
N ALA A 3 64.89 -32.03 4.26
CA ALA A 3 63.76 -31.59 5.08
C ALA A 3 62.57 -32.53 4.85
N THR A 4 62.25 -33.30 5.88
CA THR A 4 61.16 -34.28 5.93
C THR A 4 59.81 -33.61 6.03
N ALA A 5 58.94 -33.93 5.06
CA ALA A 5 57.51 -33.63 5.06
C ALA A 5 56.77 -34.61 5.98
N THR A 6 56.01 -34.09 6.95
CA THR A 6 55.15 -34.90 7.82
C THR A 6 53.72 -34.84 7.29
N CYS A 7 53.32 -35.92 6.62
CA CYS A 7 51.97 -36.16 6.13
C CYS A 7 51.14 -36.80 7.25
N LEU A 8 50.08 -36.13 7.73
CA LEU A 8 49.19 -36.67 8.75
C LEU A 8 48.02 -37.39 8.06
N THR A 9 48.08 -38.72 8.04
CA THR A 9 47.02 -39.60 7.53
C THR A 9 45.93 -39.81 8.60
N LEU A 10 44.70 -39.42 8.30
CA LEU A 10 43.52 -39.74 9.12
C LEU A 10 42.95 -41.09 8.67
N SER A 11 43.13 -42.12 9.49
CA SER A 11 42.61 -43.47 9.24
C SER A 11 41.16 -43.61 9.71
N LEU A 12 40.34 -44.13 8.80
CA LEU A 12 38.97 -44.60 8.97
C LEU A 12 38.96 -45.92 9.76
N LEU A 13 38.15 -46.04 10.81
CA LEU A 13 37.82 -47.32 11.45
C LEU A 13 36.31 -47.41 11.71
N LEU A 14 35.65 -48.23 10.89
CA LEU A 14 34.32 -48.77 11.09
C LEU A 14 34.36 -49.84 12.19
N THR A 15 33.40 -49.81 13.12
CA THR A 15 33.00 -50.98 13.90
C THR A 15 31.48 -51.13 13.88
N SER A 16 31.05 -52.25 13.31
CA SER A 16 29.66 -52.71 13.21
C SER A 16 29.33 -53.60 14.41
N ALA A 17 28.09 -53.52 14.92
CA ALA A 17 27.48 -54.57 15.73
C ALA A 17 26.03 -54.78 15.26
N ALA A 18 25.78 -55.94 14.64
CA ALA A 18 24.46 -56.55 14.42
C ALA A 18 24.00 -57.23 15.75
N CYS A 19 22.76 -57.66 16.01
CA CYS A 19 21.80 -58.35 15.15
C CYS A 19 20.51 -58.62 15.97
N ARG A 20 19.31 -58.46 15.38
CA ARG A 20 18.30 -59.55 15.23
C ARG A 20 16.97 -59.02 14.70
N ALA A 21 16.65 -59.47 13.49
CA ALA A 21 15.32 -59.45 12.90
C ALA A 21 14.54 -60.72 13.29
N GLN A 22 13.22 -60.62 13.35
CA GLN A 22 12.30 -61.76 13.28
C GLN A 22 11.21 -61.46 12.25
N THR A 23 10.91 -62.49 11.44
CA THR A 23 10.04 -62.56 10.27
C THR A 23 8.63 -63.12 10.61
N PRO A 24 7.67 -63.14 9.65
CA PRO A 24 6.23 -63.10 9.89
C PRO A 24 5.52 -64.46 9.78
N VAL A 25 4.22 -64.51 10.10
CA VAL A 25 3.32 -65.65 9.81
C VAL A 25 1.95 -65.17 9.29
N GLU A 26 1.45 -65.94 8.33
CA GLU A 26 0.29 -65.88 7.44
C GLU A 26 -1.14 -65.99 8.03
N ASP A 27 -2.07 -65.40 7.27
CA ASP A 27 -3.39 -65.83 6.76
C ASP A 27 -4.51 -66.41 7.65
N ALA A 28 -5.74 -65.87 7.46
CA ALA A 28 -7.01 -66.62 7.32
C ALA A 28 -8.25 -65.70 7.22
N THR A 29 -9.08 -65.91 6.18
CA THR A 29 -10.53 -65.56 6.11
C THR A 29 -11.35 -66.83 6.39
N PRO A 30 -12.55 -66.79 7.02
CA PRO A 30 -13.79 -66.95 6.22
C PRO A 30 -15.06 -66.23 6.74
N ALA A 31 -16.07 -66.25 5.87
CA ALA A 31 -17.38 -65.58 5.91
C ALA A 31 -18.43 -66.11 6.91
N GLY A 32 -19.48 -65.32 7.15
CA GLY A 32 -20.78 -65.79 7.69
C GLY A 32 -21.70 -64.69 8.26
N GLN A 33 -22.68 -64.24 7.47
CA GLN A 33 -23.91 -63.51 7.88
C GLN A 33 -24.99 -64.52 8.40
N PRO A 34 -26.08 -64.16 9.15
CA PRO A 34 -27.10 -63.20 8.66
C PRO A 34 -28.01 -62.41 9.67
N THR A 35 -28.56 -61.30 9.13
CA THR A 35 -29.94 -60.71 9.22
C THR A 35 -30.52 -60.08 10.51
N ALA A 36 -30.97 -58.81 10.39
CA ALA A 36 -32.41 -58.43 10.31
C ALA A 36 -32.62 -56.91 10.08
N ALA A 37 -33.54 -56.60 9.14
CA ALA A 37 -34.40 -55.42 8.90
C ALA A 37 -34.18 -54.13 9.72
N ALA A 38 -33.92 -52.95 9.12
CA ALA A 38 -34.76 -52.05 8.30
C ALA A 38 -35.18 -50.81 9.12
N ASP A 39 -34.72 -49.63 8.72
CA ASP A 39 -35.62 -48.48 8.57
C ASP A 39 -34.98 -47.41 7.66
N THR A 40 -35.66 -47.15 6.56
CA THR A 40 -35.36 -46.13 5.56
C THR A 40 -36.13 -44.86 5.89
N ALA A 41 -35.44 -43.76 6.16
CA ALA A 41 -35.97 -42.41 6.00
C ALA A 41 -35.04 -41.66 5.06
N GLY A 42 -35.53 -41.39 3.84
CA GLY A 42 -34.81 -40.63 2.84
C GLY A 42 -34.70 -39.17 3.25
N ASP A 43 -33.47 -38.68 3.31
CA ASP A 43 -33.19 -37.26 3.19
C ASP A 43 -32.56 -37.07 1.80
N THR A 44 -33.32 -36.45 0.90
CA THR A 44 -32.81 -36.10 -0.43
C THR A 44 -32.13 -34.74 -0.27
N PRO A 45 -30.81 -34.62 -0.48
CA PRO A 45 -30.15 -33.33 -0.43
C PRO A 45 -30.80 -32.41 -1.48
N THR A 46 -31.43 -31.35 -0.99
CA THR A 46 -32.00 -30.31 -1.84
C THR A 46 -30.85 -29.65 -2.59
N GLU A 47 -30.84 -29.81 -3.91
CA GLU A 47 -29.90 -29.18 -4.82
C GLU A 47 -29.96 -27.65 -4.64
N PRO A 48 -28.82 -26.95 -4.47
CA PRO A 48 -28.84 -25.51 -4.23
C PRO A 48 -29.51 -24.79 -5.40
N SER A 49 -30.54 -24.00 -5.11
CA SER A 49 -31.20 -23.18 -6.13
C SER A 49 -30.19 -22.25 -6.80
N ALA A 50 -30.31 -22.11 -8.12
CA ALA A 50 -29.48 -21.23 -8.92
C ALA A 50 -29.42 -19.82 -8.27
N PRO A 51 -28.23 -19.20 -8.17
CA PRO A 51 -28.12 -17.88 -7.57
C PRO A 51 -28.99 -16.88 -8.35
N PRO A 52 -29.61 -15.90 -7.68
CA PRO A 52 -30.42 -14.88 -8.35
C PRO A 52 -29.58 -14.18 -9.42
N ALA A 53 -30.17 -13.90 -10.58
CA ALA A 53 -29.50 -13.34 -11.76
C ALA A 53 -28.65 -12.08 -11.49
N GLY A 54 -28.95 -11.34 -10.41
CA GLY A 54 -28.16 -10.20 -9.95
C GLY A 54 -26.76 -10.53 -9.40
N LYS A 55 -26.56 -11.72 -8.83
CA LYS A 55 -25.23 -12.14 -8.34
C LYS A 55 -24.28 -12.53 -9.46
N GLU A 56 -24.80 -12.99 -10.60
CA GLU A 56 -24.01 -13.41 -11.75
C GLU A 56 -23.53 -12.20 -12.56
N THR A 57 -24.37 -11.19 -12.72
CA THR A 57 -24.00 -9.92 -13.37
C THR A 57 -22.92 -9.17 -12.61
N ALA A 58 -22.95 -9.15 -11.27
CA ALA A 58 -21.92 -8.54 -10.42
C ALA A 58 -20.54 -9.20 -10.53
N ARG A 59 -20.49 -10.48 -10.92
CA ARG A 59 -19.26 -11.27 -11.05
C ARG A 59 -18.71 -11.30 -12.47
N THR A 60 -19.39 -10.66 -13.42
CA THR A 60 -18.90 -10.55 -14.80
C THR A 60 -17.64 -9.67 -14.81
N PRO A 61 -16.54 -10.11 -15.44
CA PRO A 61 -15.34 -9.28 -15.59
C PRO A 61 -15.66 -7.93 -16.23
N LEU A 62 -14.98 -6.90 -15.75
CA LEU A 62 -15.04 -5.58 -16.36
C LEU A 62 -14.18 -5.57 -17.61
N GLU A 63 -14.69 -5.00 -18.69
CA GLU A 63 -13.94 -4.82 -19.93
C GLU A 63 -13.23 -3.46 -19.92
N PRO A 64 -11.96 -3.38 -20.32
CA PRO A 64 -11.26 -2.10 -20.42
C PRO A 64 -11.86 -1.23 -21.54
N GLU A 65 -11.80 0.08 -21.36
CA GLU A 65 -12.23 1.02 -22.40
C GLU A 65 -11.28 0.96 -23.61
N LYS A 66 -11.85 1.19 -24.81
CA LYS A 66 -11.13 1.01 -26.09
C LYS A 66 -9.94 1.96 -26.26
N ASP A 67 -9.96 3.13 -25.65
CA ASP A 67 -8.94 4.17 -25.78
C ASP A 67 -7.90 4.15 -24.65
N TRP A 68 -8.00 3.21 -23.72
CA TRP A 68 -6.97 2.98 -22.70
C TRP A 68 -5.76 2.27 -23.29
N LEU A 69 -4.57 2.81 -23.04
CA LEU A 69 -3.32 2.24 -23.52
C LEU A 69 -2.86 1.13 -22.58
N ARG A 70 -2.77 -0.11 -23.09
CA ARG A 70 -2.26 -1.25 -22.33
C ARG A 70 -0.78 -1.05 -22.02
N VAL A 71 -0.41 -1.11 -20.73
CA VAL A 71 0.98 -0.91 -20.27
C VAL A 71 1.82 -2.19 -20.47
N ALA A 72 1.23 -3.35 -20.18
CA ALA A 72 1.89 -4.64 -20.35
C ALA A 72 0.90 -5.69 -20.87
N LYS A 73 1.34 -6.48 -21.86
CA LYS A 73 0.48 -7.42 -22.61
C LYS A 73 -0.27 -8.40 -21.71
N ASP A 74 0.42 -8.95 -20.71
CA ASP A 74 -0.08 -10.06 -19.89
C ASP A 74 -0.70 -9.62 -18.56
N TYR A 75 -0.76 -8.30 -18.30
CA TYR A 75 -1.22 -7.75 -17.01
C TYR A 75 -2.32 -6.73 -17.19
N GLU A 76 -3.32 -6.75 -16.32
CA GLU A 76 -4.45 -5.82 -16.35
C GLU A 76 -4.04 -4.45 -15.82
N VAL A 77 -3.29 -3.72 -16.65
CA VAL A 77 -2.82 -2.38 -16.36
C VAL A 77 -2.85 -1.52 -17.62
N TRP A 78 -3.44 -0.35 -17.49
CA TRP A 78 -3.63 0.60 -18.58
C TRP A 78 -3.38 2.04 -18.15
N ILE A 79 -3.20 2.92 -19.13
CA ILE A 79 -3.18 4.37 -18.95
C ILE A 79 -4.33 4.97 -19.75
N ASP A 80 -5.15 5.77 -19.07
CA ASP A 80 -6.07 6.72 -19.70
C ASP A 80 -5.39 8.08 -19.75
N ILE A 81 -4.89 8.43 -20.94
CA ILE A 81 -4.19 9.71 -21.17
C ILE A 81 -5.14 10.89 -20.98
N LYS A 82 -6.42 10.75 -21.36
CA LYS A 82 -7.38 11.86 -21.34
C LYS A 82 -7.69 12.28 -19.91
N GLN A 83 -7.90 11.30 -19.04
CA GLN A 83 -8.18 11.53 -17.62
C GLN A 83 -6.91 11.56 -16.75
N LYS A 84 -5.73 11.30 -17.34
CA LYS A 84 -4.43 11.21 -16.66
C LYS A 84 -4.47 10.28 -15.45
N GLN A 85 -4.90 9.04 -15.67
CA GLN A 85 -5.04 8.03 -14.62
C GLN A 85 -4.48 6.68 -15.08
N VAL A 86 -3.93 5.93 -14.14
CA VAL A 86 -3.58 4.52 -14.32
C VAL A 86 -4.76 3.66 -13.91
N ILE A 87 -5.09 2.65 -14.70
CA ILE A 87 -6.13 1.69 -14.38
C ILE A 87 -5.47 0.35 -14.10
N ALA A 88 -5.77 -0.27 -12.95
CA ALA A 88 -5.37 -1.63 -12.62
C ALA A 88 -6.60 -2.51 -12.41
N GLY A 89 -6.67 -3.64 -13.12
CA GLY A 89 -7.70 -4.66 -12.90
C GLY A 89 -7.37 -5.54 -11.71
N GLY A 90 -8.41 -6.02 -11.03
CA GLY A 90 -8.27 -6.87 -9.85
C GLY A 90 -9.62 -7.44 -9.39
N HIS A 91 -9.61 -7.99 -8.19
CA HIS A 91 -10.82 -8.48 -7.53
C HIS A 91 -10.76 -8.25 -6.02
N VAL A 92 -11.93 -8.24 -5.37
CA VAL A 92 -12.04 -8.20 -3.91
C VAL A 92 -11.60 -9.55 -3.32
N CYS A 93 -10.54 -9.56 -2.50
CA CYS A 93 -10.04 -10.78 -1.86
C CYS A 93 -10.34 -10.82 -0.34
N LEU A 94 -10.52 -9.67 0.32
CA LEU A 94 -10.86 -9.56 1.74
C LEU A 94 -12.01 -8.57 1.95
N ARG A 95 -12.91 -8.85 2.89
CA ARG A 95 -14.01 -7.95 3.29
C ARG A 95 -14.04 -7.63 4.78
N GLU A 96 -13.31 -8.39 5.58
CA GLU A 96 -13.30 -8.36 7.05
C GLU A 96 -11.89 -8.65 7.52
N GLY A 97 -11.41 -7.92 8.53
CA GLY A 97 -10.08 -8.11 9.11
C GLY A 97 -9.23 -6.83 9.14
N LEU A 98 -8.18 -6.87 9.96
CA LEU A 98 -7.17 -5.81 10.01
C LEU A 98 -6.44 -5.71 8.67
N LEU A 99 -6.03 -4.50 8.32
CA LEU A 99 -5.41 -4.19 7.03
C LEU A 99 -3.99 -3.68 7.24
N GLU A 100 -3.07 -4.23 6.45
CA GLU A 100 -1.78 -3.60 6.17
C GLU A 100 -1.84 -2.85 4.83
N MET A 101 -2.58 -3.41 3.86
CA MET A 101 -2.76 -2.84 2.53
C MET A 101 -4.23 -2.57 2.24
N PHE A 102 -4.48 -1.54 1.44
CA PHE A 102 -5.73 -1.44 0.69
C PHE A 102 -5.73 -2.42 -0.49
N ALA A 103 -4.63 -2.48 -1.24
CA ALA A 103 -4.48 -3.37 -2.38
C ALA A 103 -3.05 -3.94 -2.47
N CYS A 104 -2.94 -5.18 -2.92
CA CYS A 104 -1.67 -5.89 -3.18
C CYS A 104 -1.67 -6.55 -4.57
N PRO A 105 -0.50 -6.85 -5.16
CA PRO A 105 -0.45 -7.76 -6.30
C PRO A 105 -1.01 -9.14 -5.92
N LYS A 106 -1.69 -9.81 -6.84
CA LYS A 106 -2.18 -11.17 -6.58
C LYS A 106 -1.04 -12.12 -6.17
N GLN A 107 -1.37 -13.08 -5.32
CA GLN A 107 -0.52 -14.11 -4.72
C GLN A 107 0.59 -13.54 -3.83
N THR A 108 0.28 -12.50 -3.04
CA THR A 108 1.21 -11.88 -2.10
C THR A 108 0.58 -11.69 -0.71
N LYS A 109 -0.20 -10.62 -0.52
CA LYS A 109 -0.71 -10.14 0.78
C LYS A 109 -2.25 -10.14 0.86
N GLU A 110 -2.95 -11.04 0.17
CA GLU A 110 -4.43 -11.03 0.12
C GLU A 110 -5.13 -11.27 1.47
N HIS A 111 -4.42 -11.80 2.46
CA HIS A 111 -4.95 -12.01 3.81
C HIS A 111 -5.09 -10.71 4.62
N GLU A 112 -4.48 -9.62 4.15
CA GLU A 112 -4.40 -8.31 4.81
C GLU A 112 -4.64 -7.15 3.82
N SER A 113 -5.22 -7.46 2.66
CA SER A 113 -5.51 -6.54 1.55
C SER A 113 -6.96 -6.69 1.09
N ILE A 114 -7.66 -5.59 0.80
CA ILE A 114 -9.04 -5.66 0.30
C ILE A 114 -9.06 -6.14 -1.16
N ILE A 115 -8.11 -5.69 -1.97
CA ILE A 115 -8.06 -5.96 -3.42
C ILE A 115 -6.75 -6.65 -3.80
N ALA A 116 -6.87 -7.72 -4.58
CA ALA A 116 -5.76 -8.34 -5.28
C ALA A 116 -5.74 -7.85 -6.74
N VAL A 117 -4.70 -7.10 -7.13
CA VAL A 117 -4.55 -6.61 -8.50
C VAL A 117 -3.86 -7.63 -9.40
N HIS A 118 -4.26 -7.68 -10.66
CA HIS A 118 -3.74 -8.60 -11.67
C HIS A 118 -2.53 -8.02 -12.44
N THR A 119 -1.71 -7.23 -11.74
CA THR A 119 -0.48 -6.64 -12.28
C THR A 119 0.57 -6.52 -11.17
N PRO A 120 1.86 -6.76 -11.48
CA PRO A 120 2.97 -6.32 -10.63
C PRO A 120 2.94 -4.80 -10.40
N ALA A 121 3.36 -4.38 -9.21
CA ALA A 121 3.43 -2.99 -8.79
C ALA A 121 4.35 -2.16 -9.71
N ARG A 122 5.44 -2.74 -10.21
CA ARG A 122 6.41 -2.07 -11.11
C ARG A 122 5.77 -1.48 -12.38
N PHE A 123 4.71 -2.09 -12.92
CA PHE A 123 4.05 -1.54 -14.11
C PHE A 123 3.19 -0.34 -13.78
N VAL A 124 2.53 -0.36 -12.62
CA VAL A 124 1.75 0.77 -12.13
C VAL A 124 2.69 1.93 -11.74
N HIS A 125 3.82 1.63 -11.11
CA HIS A 125 4.89 2.61 -10.87
C HIS A 125 5.32 3.29 -12.19
N GLY A 126 5.68 2.50 -13.20
CA GLY A 126 6.09 3.04 -14.50
C GLY A 126 4.99 3.87 -15.18
N ALA A 127 3.73 3.46 -15.04
CA ALA A 127 2.59 4.20 -15.57
C ALA A 127 2.34 5.53 -14.85
N LEU A 128 2.51 5.58 -13.52
CA LEU A 128 2.44 6.82 -12.74
C LEU A 128 3.56 7.80 -13.15
N LEU A 129 4.79 7.31 -13.33
CA LEU A 129 5.89 8.11 -13.87
C LEU A 129 5.58 8.66 -15.26
N ALA A 130 5.02 7.84 -16.15
CA ALA A 130 4.64 8.25 -17.50
C ALA A 130 3.57 9.35 -17.51
N LEU A 131 2.72 9.40 -16.48
CA LEU A 131 1.75 10.47 -16.27
C LEU A 131 2.33 11.72 -15.59
N GLY A 132 3.59 11.68 -15.16
CA GLY A 132 4.31 12.81 -14.55
C GLY A 132 4.34 12.81 -13.02
N ALA A 133 3.82 11.77 -12.37
CA ALA A 133 3.92 11.64 -10.91
C ALA A 133 5.39 11.52 -10.49
N GLN A 134 5.75 12.17 -9.38
CA GLN A 134 7.09 12.14 -8.82
C GLN A 134 7.10 11.28 -7.56
N PRO A 135 7.94 10.23 -7.51
CA PRO A 135 8.11 9.46 -6.29
C PRO A 135 8.85 10.30 -5.24
N GLY A 136 8.36 10.30 -4.00
CA GLY A 136 9.11 10.81 -2.85
C GLY A 136 9.81 9.69 -2.08
N PRO A 137 10.43 9.97 -0.93
CA PRO A 137 10.93 8.92 -0.05
C PRO A 137 9.77 8.10 0.59
N PRO A 138 9.91 6.77 0.70
CA PRO A 138 9.10 5.96 1.62
C PRO A 138 9.27 6.41 3.08
N VAL A 139 8.46 5.85 3.97
CA VAL A 139 8.57 6.08 5.41
C VAL A 139 9.99 5.82 5.91
N GLN A 140 10.45 6.69 6.81
CA GLN A 140 11.64 6.48 7.61
C GLN A 140 11.21 6.30 9.06
N PHE A 141 11.53 5.16 9.68
CA PHE A 141 11.21 4.92 11.10
C PHE A 141 12.28 5.46 12.04
N GLU A 142 13.55 5.22 11.71
CA GLU A 142 14.71 5.58 12.55
C GLU A 142 15.70 6.47 11.79
N PRO A 143 16.47 7.32 12.51
CA PRO A 143 16.39 7.59 13.95
C PRO A 143 15.26 8.56 14.33
N THR A 144 14.55 9.13 13.34
CA THR A 144 13.41 10.01 13.55
C THR A 144 12.37 9.68 12.51
N TYR A 145 11.13 9.50 12.97
CA TYR A 145 10.01 9.19 12.09
C TYR A 145 9.83 10.31 11.05
N ARG A 146 9.79 9.93 9.77
CA ARG A 146 9.35 10.77 8.67
C ARG A 146 8.32 9.99 7.85
N PRO A 147 7.12 10.55 7.63
CA PRO A 147 6.11 9.87 6.83
C PRO A 147 6.57 9.76 5.38
N ALA A 148 5.94 8.85 4.65
CA ALA A 148 6.09 8.76 3.21
C ALA A 148 5.73 10.09 2.53
N GLN A 149 6.39 10.38 1.42
CA GLN A 149 6.20 11.60 0.63
C GLN A 149 6.09 11.25 -0.85
N GLY A 150 5.68 12.23 -1.66
CA GLY A 150 5.58 12.11 -3.11
C GLY A 150 4.31 12.76 -3.64
N THR A 151 4.09 12.64 -4.94
CA THR A 151 2.83 13.08 -5.56
C THR A 151 1.63 12.40 -4.89
N GLU A 152 0.63 13.17 -4.50
CA GLU A 152 -0.63 12.61 -4.00
C GLU A 152 -1.33 11.83 -5.12
N VAL A 153 -1.83 10.63 -4.84
CA VAL A 153 -2.55 9.80 -5.79
C VAL A 153 -3.96 9.55 -5.26
N ALA A 154 -4.96 10.06 -5.97
CA ALA A 154 -6.35 9.71 -5.71
C ALA A 154 -6.61 8.29 -6.20
N VAL A 155 -7.28 7.47 -5.38
CA VAL A 155 -7.60 6.08 -5.71
C VAL A 155 -9.11 5.90 -5.66
N ASP A 156 -9.71 5.57 -6.80
CA ASP A 156 -11.12 5.16 -6.88
C ASP A 156 -11.23 3.68 -7.23
N VAL A 157 -12.30 3.05 -6.75
CA VAL A 157 -12.68 1.67 -7.08
C VAL A 157 -13.95 1.71 -7.91
N LEU A 158 -13.95 1.00 -9.02
CA LEU A 158 -15.13 0.78 -9.86
C LEU A 158 -15.49 -0.69 -9.89
N TRP A 159 -16.77 -1.01 -9.74
CA TRP A 159 -17.29 -2.36 -9.86
C TRP A 159 -18.73 -2.33 -10.36
N ARG A 160 -19.28 -3.53 -10.64
CA ARG A 160 -20.70 -3.70 -10.93
C ARG A 160 -21.41 -4.29 -9.72
N ASP A 161 -22.49 -3.65 -9.27
CA ASP A 161 -23.28 -4.15 -8.14
C ASP A 161 -24.19 -5.33 -8.51
N GLU A 162 -24.90 -5.87 -7.52
CA GLU A 162 -25.85 -6.97 -7.67
C GLU A 162 -27.04 -6.65 -8.58
N HIS A 163 -27.22 -5.39 -8.98
CA HIS A 163 -28.25 -4.96 -9.93
C HIS A 163 -27.68 -4.71 -11.34
N GLY A 164 -26.40 -4.98 -11.55
CA GLY A 164 -25.72 -4.70 -12.81
C GLY A 164 -25.33 -3.24 -13.01
N GLN A 165 -25.51 -2.38 -12.00
CA GLN A 165 -25.18 -0.96 -12.09
C GLN A 165 -23.70 -0.74 -11.79
N THR A 166 -23.09 0.20 -12.52
CA THR A 166 -21.70 0.59 -12.27
C THR A 166 -21.65 1.49 -11.05
N GLN A 167 -20.85 1.09 -10.07
CA GLN A 167 -20.56 1.86 -8.88
C GLN A 167 -19.12 2.36 -8.95
N ARG A 168 -18.88 3.58 -8.47
CA ARG A 168 -17.53 4.13 -8.32
C ARG A 168 -17.45 4.91 -7.01
N VAL A 169 -16.47 4.57 -6.17
CA VAL A 169 -16.23 5.23 -4.88
C VAL A 169 -14.74 5.43 -4.64
N LYS A 170 -14.41 6.36 -3.74
CA LYS A 170 -13.03 6.50 -3.24
C LYS A 170 -12.63 5.27 -2.44
N ALA A 171 -11.41 4.78 -2.64
CA ALA A 171 -10.86 3.64 -1.91
C ALA A 171 -10.89 3.84 -0.38
N GLN A 172 -10.74 5.08 0.09
CA GLN A 172 -10.86 5.44 1.50
C GLN A 172 -12.18 4.99 2.15
N GLU A 173 -13.27 4.96 1.39
CA GLU A 173 -14.58 4.58 1.91
C GLU A 173 -14.64 3.11 2.33
N TRP A 174 -13.73 2.26 1.83
CA TRP A 174 -13.62 0.84 2.15
C TRP A 174 -12.67 0.55 3.32
N VAL A 175 -11.97 1.56 3.83
CA VAL A 175 -11.01 1.43 4.93
C VAL A 175 -11.60 2.10 6.17
N ARG A 176 -11.76 1.35 7.25
CA ARG A 176 -12.33 1.85 8.51
C ARG A 176 -11.24 2.01 9.56
N HIS A 177 -11.19 3.17 10.21
CA HIS A 177 -10.34 3.35 11.39
C HIS A 177 -10.93 2.61 12.59
N VAL A 178 -10.14 1.74 13.23
CA VAL A 178 -10.60 0.82 14.29
C VAL A 178 -11.20 1.57 15.48
N LYS A 179 -10.56 2.65 15.95
CA LYS A 179 -11.02 3.41 17.12
C LYS A 179 -12.25 4.29 16.87
N THR A 180 -12.34 4.96 15.71
CA THR A 180 -13.37 5.98 15.45
C THR A 180 -14.54 5.44 14.64
N GLY A 181 -14.39 4.28 13.98
CA GLY A 181 -15.38 3.71 13.07
C GLY A 181 -15.57 4.50 11.77
N GLN A 182 -14.80 5.58 11.57
CA GLN A 182 -14.88 6.44 10.40
C GLN A 182 -14.08 5.86 9.24
N ALA A 183 -14.43 6.28 8.02
CA ALA A 183 -13.63 5.98 6.84
C ALA A 183 -12.24 6.64 6.93
N LEU A 184 -11.27 6.11 6.19
CA LEU A 184 -9.93 6.68 6.09
C LEU A 184 -10.01 8.13 5.59
N ALA A 185 -9.44 9.08 6.31
CA ALA A 185 -9.50 10.50 5.96
C ALA A 185 -8.35 10.95 5.04
N TYR A 186 -7.27 10.17 4.96
CA TYR A 186 -6.03 10.57 4.33
C TYR A 186 -5.94 10.09 2.87
N PRO A 187 -5.26 10.84 2.00
CA PRO A 187 -4.90 10.36 0.68
C PRO A 187 -3.67 9.42 0.76
N TRP A 188 -3.34 8.82 -0.38
CA TRP A 188 -2.07 8.13 -0.57
C TRP A 188 -1.07 9.04 -1.28
N VAL A 189 0.22 8.85 -1.00
CA VAL A 189 1.33 9.50 -1.72
C VAL A 189 2.18 8.48 -2.44
N PHE A 190 2.74 8.86 -3.58
CA PHE A 190 3.63 8.03 -4.38
C PHE A 190 5.03 7.99 -3.76
N ALA A 191 5.26 7.03 -2.85
CA ALA A 191 6.54 6.77 -2.20
C ALA A 191 7.56 6.06 -3.11
N GLY A 192 7.11 5.44 -4.19
CA GLY A 192 7.98 4.90 -5.23
C GLY A 192 8.75 3.62 -4.90
N SER A 193 8.65 3.08 -3.67
CA SER A 193 9.33 1.86 -3.21
C SER A 193 10.86 1.91 -3.38
N GLY A 194 11.49 0.75 -3.53
CA GLY A 194 12.91 0.62 -3.81
C GLY A 194 13.20 -0.63 -4.65
N PHE A 195 14.48 -0.92 -4.81
CA PHE A 195 14.93 -2.11 -5.53
C PHE A 195 15.95 -2.87 -4.71
N TRP A 196 15.96 -4.19 -4.87
CA TRP A 196 17.04 -5.04 -4.41
C TRP A 196 17.62 -5.84 -5.57
N SER A 197 18.80 -6.39 -5.35
CA SER A 197 19.45 -7.29 -6.30
C SER A 197 19.95 -8.53 -5.56
N ASP A 198 20.03 -9.64 -6.28
CA ASP A 198 20.64 -10.87 -5.75
C ASP A 198 22.12 -10.65 -5.36
N GLU A 199 22.70 -11.62 -4.65
CA GLU A 199 24.11 -11.55 -4.19
C GLU A 199 25.11 -11.41 -5.34
N GLU A 200 24.73 -11.81 -6.55
CA GLU A 200 25.55 -11.73 -7.76
C GLU A 200 25.30 -10.43 -8.57
N GLY A 201 24.33 -9.61 -8.15
CA GLY A 201 23.88 -8.38 -8.82
C GLY A 201 23.22 -8.59 -10.17
N LYS A 202 22.77 -9.81 -10.50
CA LYS A 202 22.33 -10.18 -11.87
C LYS A 202 20.88 -9.81 -12.11
N GLU A 203 20.01 -9.99 -11.13
CA GLU A 203 18.60 -9.64 -11.23
C GLU A 203 18.25 -8.49 -10.29
N ARG A 204 17.43 -7.55 -10.78
CA ARG A 204 16.94 -6.41 -10.02
C ARG A 204 15.44 -6.54 -9.81
N PHE A 205 15.04 -6.59 -8.55
CA PHE A 205 13.67 -6.77 -8.11
C PHE A 205 13.13 -5.48 -7.53
N TYR A 206 11.88 -5.15 -7.84
CA TYR A 206 11.18 -4.00 -7.27
C TYR A 206 10.44 -4.45 -6.01
N TYR A 207 10.72 -3.85 -4.85
CA TYR A 207 10.24 -4.40 -3.57
C TYR A 207 8.72 -4.52 -3.50
N ALA A 208 7.98 -3.49 -3.94
CA ALA A 208 6.51 -3.50 -3.88
C ALA A 208 5.84 -4.57 -4.76
N ASP A 209 6.57 -5.24 -5.67
CA ASP A 209 6.04 -6.43 -6.34
C ASP A 209 5.81 -7.60 -5.37
N GLY A 210 6.45 -7.56 -4.18
CA GLY A 210 6.28 -8.51 -3.10
C GLY A 210 5.05 -8.30 -2.21
N GLY A 211 4.33 -7.18 -2.34
CA GLY A 211 3.11 -6.96 -1.58
C GLY A 211 2.73 -5.51 -1.27
N GLU A 212 3.72 -4.66 -0.97
CA GLU A 212 3.50 -3.30 -0.45
C GLU A 212 3.10 -2.29 -1.56
N PHE A 213 1.92 -2.50 -2.14
CA PHE A 213 1.45 -1.78 -3.32
C PHE A 213 0.66 -0.51 -2.98
N ILE A 214 -0.47 -0.62 -2.28
CA ILE A 214 -1.20 0.53 -1.73
C ILE A 214 -1.42 0.28 -0.25
N CYS A 215 -0.59 0.89 0.60
CA CYS A 215 -0.52 0.57 2.02
C CYS A 215 -1.45 1.44 2.86
N VAL A 216 -1.98 0.90 3.95
CA VAL A 216 -2.65 1.66 5.03
C VAL A 216 -1.86 1.61 6.34
N SER A 217 -0.87 0.72 6.44
CA SER A 217 0.22 0.75 7.41
C SER A 217 1.51 1.15 6.70
N ASN A 218 2.44 1.83 7.38
CA ASN A 218 3.63 2.31 6.71
C ASN A 218 4.66 1.20 6.47
N PHE A 219 5.26 1.18 5.28
CA PHE A 219 6.35 0.26 4.91
C PHE A 219 7.44 0.99 4.13
N SER A 220 8.71 0.74 4.48
CA SER A 220 9.84 1.33 3.75
C SER A 220 9.97 0.82 2.30
N THR A 221 9.23 -0.23 1.96
CA THR A 221 9.12 -0.83 0.63
C THR A 221 7.85 -0.42 -0.12
N ALA A 222 7.00 0.43 0.43
CA ALA A 222 5.71 0.80 -0.15
C ALA A 222 5.83 1.55 -1.49
N MET A 223 4.97 1.22 -2.47
CA MET A 223 4.80 2.03 -3.68
C MET A 223 3.90 3.26 -3.41
N LEU A 224 2.69 3.03 -2.89
CA LEU A 224 1.82 4.06 -2.31
C LEU A 224 1.68 3.83 -0.81
N ASP A 225 1.77 4.90 -0.02
CA ASP A 225 1.69 4.85 1.44
C ASP A 225 0.94 6.06 1.99
N LEU A 226 0.53 6.02 3.26
CA LEU A 226 -0.11 7.13 3.95
C LEU A 226 0.94 8.17 4.39
N PRO A 227 0.67 9.48 4.20
CA PRO A 227 1.55 10.55 4.65
C PRO A 227 1.38 10.87 6.15
N ILE A 228 1.10 9.85 6.96
CA ILE A 228 0.93 9.92 8.42
C ILE A 228 1.54 8.69 9.07
N GLU A 229 1.80 8.79 10.37
CA GLU A 229 2.19 7.62 11.17
C GLU A 229 1.06 6.60 11.24
N SER A 230 1.29 5.44 10.63
CA SER A 230 0.43 4.28 10.69
C SER A 230 1.27 3.03 10.92
N SER A 231 1.09 2.41 12.09
CA SER A 231 1.91 1.29 12.51
C SER A 231 1.62 0.04 11.69
N ALA A 232 2.69 -0.68 11.30
CA ALA A 232 2.64 -2.03 10.72
C ALA A 232 2.82 -3.14 11.77
N ALA A 233 2.89 -2.81 13.07
CA ALA A 233 2.97 -3.83 14.11
C ALA A 233 1.56 -4.36 14.44
N ASN A 234 1.39 -5.69 14.36
CA ASN A 234 0.11 -6.41 14.52
C ASN A 234 -0.81 -5.89 15.64
N GLU A 235 -0.26 -5.61 16.83
CA GLU A 235 -1.03 -5.17 18.00
C GLU A 235 -1.55 -3.72 17.90
N THR A 236 -1.08 -2.96 16.91
CA THR A 236 -1.29 -1.52 16.77
C THR A 236 -1.78 -1.11 15.38
N LEU A 237 -2.22 -2.06 14.55
CA LEU A 237 -2.84 -1.78 13.26
C LEU A 237 -4.06 -0.87 13.45
N LEU A 238 -4.09 0.22 12.68
CA LEU A 238 -5.08 1.29 12.85
C LEU A 238 -6.37 1.08 12.04
N PHE A 239 -6.32 0.21 11.04
CA PHE A 239 -7.35 0.09 10.01
C PHE A 239 -7.88 -1.35 9.83
N THR A 240 -9.16 -1.44 9.50
CA THR A 240 -9.88 -2.68 9.18
C THR A 240 -10.73 -2.49 7.92
N ALA A 241 -11.12 -3.57 7.27
CA ALA A 241 -12.04 -3.54 6.14
C ALA A 241 -13.43 -3.02 6.55
N TYR A 242 -14.01 -2.10 5.75
CA TYR A 242 -15.34 -1.55 5.96
C TYR A 242 -16.40 -2.44 5.30
N THR A 243 -16.63 -3.63 5.86
CA THR A 243 -17.39 -4.76 5.28
C THR A 243 -18.68 -4.41 4.55
N GLU A 244 -19.49 -3.53 5.14
CA GLU A 244 -20.81 -3.11 4.64
C GLU A 244 -20.74 -2.29 3.35
N ARG A 245 -19.55 -1.78 3.01
CA ARG A 245 -19.30 -0.96 1.82
C ARG A 245 -18.55 -1.71 0.73
N ILE A 246 -17.97 -2.86 1.06
CA ILE A 246 -17.16 -3.66 0.15
C ILE A 246 -18.07 -4.74 -0.47
N PRO A 247 -18.13 -4.87 -1.81
CA PRO A 247 -18.94 -5.90 -2.47
C PRO A 247 -18.43 -7.31 -2.11
N PRO A 248 -19.18 -8.37 -2.43
CA PRO A 248 -18.77 -9.75 -2.15
C PRO A 248 -17.35 -10.08 -2.64
N ARG A 249 -16.71 -11.07 -2.01
CA ARG A 249 -15.42 -11.60 -2.48
C ARG A 249 -15.53 -12.06 -3.94
N ASP A 250 -14.42 -11.95 -4.64
CA ASP A 250 -14.25 -12.25 -6.06
C ASP A 250 -15.00 -11.31 -7.01
N THR A 251 -15.59 -10.21 -6.49
CA THR A 251 -16.15 -9.15 -7.35
C THR A 251 -15.01 -8.52 -8.16
N PRO A 252 -15.07 -8.53 -9.51
CA PRO A 252 -14.09 -7.86 -10.35
C PRO A 252 -14.15 -6.34 -10.15
N VAL A 253 -12.98 -5.70 -10.10
CA VAL A 253 -12.86 -4.26 -9.90
C VAL A 253 -11.84 -3.65 -10.84
N PHE A 254 -12.01 -2.37 -11.14
CA PHE A 254 -10.93 -1.51 -11.61
C PHE A 254 -10.53 -0.54 -10.51
N LEU A 255 -9.23 -0.43 -10.26
CA LEU A 255 -8.62 0.64 -9.50
C LEU A 255 -8.19 1.75 -10.46
N PHE A 256 -8.63 2.97 -10.20
CA PHE A 256 -8.20 4.18 -10.90
C PHE A 256 -7.26 4.95 -10.00
N LEU A 257 -6.01 5.11 -10.43
CA LEU A 257 -4.97 5.85 -9.72
C LEU A 257 -4.69 7.13 -10.49
N THR A 258 -5.14 8.26 -9.94
CA THR A 258 -5.03 9.58 -10.55
C THR A 258 -4.00 10.41 -9.79
N PRO A 259 -2.78 10.62 -10.32
CA PRO A 259 -1.81 11.50 -9.70
C PRO A 259 -2.31 12.94 -9.73
N LYS A 260 -2.31 13.60 -8.57
CA LYS A 260 -2.58 15.02 -8.44
C LYS A 260 -1.31 15.79 -8.75
N LEU A 261 -1.18 16.17 -10.01
CA LEU A 261 -0.07 16.98 -10.49
C LEU A 261 -0.41 18.44 -10.24
N ASP A 262 0.45 19.15 -9.51
CA ASP A 262 0.39 20.60 -9.49
C ASP A 262 0.53 21.11 -10.93
N ALA A 263 -0.21 22.17 -11.27
CA ALA A 263 0.02 22.87 -12.54
C ALA A 263 1.50 23.27 -12.60
N PRO A 264 2.16 23.19 -13.77
CA PRO A 264 3.56 23.59 -13.87
C PRO A 264 3.70 25.00 -13.26
N GLU A 265 4.55 25.13 -12.25
CA GLU A 265 4.93 26.43 -11.72
C GLU A 265 5.41 27.27 -12.92
N SER A 266 4.64 28.30 -13.25
CA SER A 266 5.18 29.43 -14.00
C SER A 266 6.45 29.84 -13.26
N PRO A 267 7.60 30.04 -13.94
CA PRO A 267 8.88 30.22 -13.27
C PRO A 267 8.72 31.31 -12.22
N ALA A 268 8.93 30.91 -10.96
CA ALA A 268 8.83 31.78 -9.81
C ALA A 268 9.63 33.05 -10.12
N ALA A 269 8.95 34.18 -10.09
CA ALA A 269 9.59 35.48 -10.15
C ALA A 269 10.71 35.50 -9.11
N GLU A 270 11.92 35.87 -9.56
CA GLU A 270 13.09 36.11 -8.72
C GLU A 270 12.67 36.82 -7.41
N PRO A 271 13.17 36.38 -6.24
CA PRO A 271 12.86 37.06 -5.00
C PRO A 271 13.37 38.50 -5.08
N ALA A 272 12.43 39.45 -5.00
CA ALA A 272 12.72 40.87 -5.04
C ALA A 272 13.69 41.22 -3.91
N LYS A 273 14.86 41.75 -4.30
CA LYS A 273 15.89 42.32 -3.44
C LYS A 273 15.24 43.37 -2.51
N PRO A 274 15.51 43.38 -1.19
CA PRO A 274 14.97 44.43 -0.32
C PRO A 274 15.53 45.79 -0.74
N PRO A 275 14.70 46.86 -0.71
CA PRO A 275 15.12 48.17 -1.18
C PRO A 275 16.22 48.74 -0.28
N ALA A 276 17.27 49.25 -0.91
CA ALA A 276 18.34 49.99 -0.27
C ALA A 276 17.79 51.33 0.27
N THR A 277 18.01 51.58 1.55
CA THR A 277 17.73 52.86 2.19
C THR A 277 18.78 53.88 1.74
N GLU A 278 18.38 54.92 1.02
CA GLU A 278 19.19 56.13 0.82
C GLU A 278 18.60 57.33 1.61
N PRO A 279 19.44 58.25 2.10
CA PRO A 279 19.10 59.18 3.18
C PRO A 279 18.37 60.44 2.69
N ALA A 280 17.45 60.92 3.52
CA ALA A 280 16.69 62.14 3.28
C ALA A 280 17.54 63.42 3.40
N LYS A 281 17.31 64.36 2.48
CA LYS A 281 17.68 65.79 2.57
C LYS A 281 16.44 66.64 2.23
N PRO A 282 16.34 67.91 2.69
CA PRO A 282 15.14 68.41 3.33
C PRO A 282 14.31 69.32 2.42
N ALA A 283 12.99 69.29 2.58
CA ALA A 283 12.10 70.28 2.01
C ALA A 283 11.79 71.38 3.05
N ALA A 284 11.82 72.62 2.57
CA ALA A 284 11.57 73.84 3.31
C ALA A 284 10.07 74.09 3.58
N ALA A 285 9.85 74.82 4.68
CA ALA A 285 8.75 75.71 5.06
C ALA A 285 7.42 75.65 4.30
N ASP A 286 6.33 75.42 5.05
CA ASP A 286 5.34 76.41 5.50
C ASP A 286 4.44 75.65 6.51
N GLY A 287 4.14 76.07 7.74
CA GLY A 287 3.75 77.39 8.20
C GLY A 287 2.33 77.25 8.74
N GLU A 288 2.17 76.89 10.02
CA GLU A 288 1.07 77.37 10.88
C GLU A 288 1.27 76.92 12.33
N ALA A 289 1.01 77.88 13.23
CA ALA A 289 1.36 77.84 14.63
C ALA A 289 0.19 77.33 15.46
N GLU A 290 0.44 76.44 16.42
CA GLU A 290 -0.31 76.44 17.66
C GLU A 290 0.50 75.95 18.87
N LYS A 291 0.13 76.48 20.02
CA LYS A 291 0.93 76.72 21.23
C LYS A 291 1.30 75.46 22.02
N SER A 292 2.51 75.52 22.58
CA SER A 292 2.95 74.76 23.76
C SER A 292 2.11 75.14 25.01
N PRO A 293 2.10 74.31 26.07
CA PRO A 293 3.17 74.48 27.06
C PRO A 293 3.76 73.16 27.59
N ALA A 294 5.07 73.23 27.85
CA ALA A 294 5.83 72.79 29.04
C ALA A 294 5.32 71.54 29.81
N GLN A 295 6.17 70.62 30.26
CA GLN A 295 7.24 70.94 31.21
C GLN A 295 8.14 69.69 31.46
N GLU A 296 9.45 69.92 31.31
CA GLU A 296 10.66 69.45 32.03
C GLU A 296 10.74 68.18 32.93
N PRO A 297 11.97 67.70 33.22
CA PRO A 297 12.32 66.28 33.37
C PRO A 297 12.87 65.93 34.77
N ALA A 298 13.11 64.65 35.01
CA ALA A 298 14.05 64.15 36.03
C ALA A 298 14.45 62.72 35.64
N ALA A 299 15.65 62.49 35.11
CA ALA A 299 16.94 62.30 35.79
C ALA A 299 17.13 60.90 36.43
N PRO A 300 18.33 60.28 36.33
CA PRO A 300 18.47 58.82 36.33
C PRO A 300 19.20 58.23 37.56
N ALA A 301 19.02 56.91 37.74
CA ALA A 301 19.89 55.93 38.42
C ALA A 301 20.11 56.16 39.96
N PRO A 302 20.56 55.15 40.76
CA PRO A 302 21.61 54.19 40.43
C PRO A 302 21.33 52.71 40.76
N ALA A 303 22.19 51.88 40.17
CA ALA A 303 22.44 50.51 40.57
C ALA A 303 23.10 50.44 41.95
N THR A 304 22.80 49.38 42.70
CA THR A 304 23.72 48.78 43.67
C THR A 304 23.52 47.27 43.71
N GLU A 305 24.66 46.61 43.71
CA GLU A 305 24.92 45.18 43.81
C GLU A 305 24.40 44.57 45.13
N GLY A 306 24.20 43.25 45.07
CA GLY A 306 23.98 42.33 46.18
C GLY A 306 23.92 40.91 45.65
#